data_AF-A0A3N5S5D2-F1
#
_entry.id   AF-A0A3N5S5D2-F1
#
_cell.length_a   1.000
_cell.length_b   1.000
_cell.length_c   1.000
_cell.angle_alpha   90.00
_cell.angle_beta   90.00
_cell.angle_gamma   90.00
#
_symmetry.space_group_name_H-M   'P 1'
#
loop_
_entity.id
_entity.type
_entity.pdbx_description
1 polymer ?
#
loop_
_entity_poly.entity_id
_entity_poly.type
_entity_poly.pdbx_seq_one_letter_code
_entity_poly.pdbx_strand_id
1 'polypeptide(L)'
;VKIVTNDIEERMQYNTAIARMMELVNALYQLPEADASTPDGAKVLAELFDSVIPMLSPFVPHVAEEMWAMLGHKELLVDHPWPSYSEALSMREEMEIVFQVNGKNRSKAVVAPDIKKEEMEKLALGDQRIAEFTEGKQVVKVIVVPGKLVNIVVK
;
A
#
# COMPACT_ATOMS: atom_id res chain seq x y z
N VAL A 1 -5.66 -0.34 -9.03
CA VAL A 1 -6.96 -0.75 -9.59
C VAL A 1 -8.07 -0.80 -8.53
N LYS A 2 -8.20 -1.84 -7.69
CA LYS A 2 -9.30 -2.02 -6.70
C LYS A 2 -9.76 -0.73 -5.99
N ILE A 3 -8.82 -0.02 -5.35
CA ILE A 3 -9.13 1.20 -4.58
C ILE A 3 -9.62 2.32 -5.52
N VAL A 4 -8.95 2.55 -6.64
CA VAL A 4 -9.31 3.58 -7.62
C VAL A 4 -10.72 3.32 -8.17
N THR A 5 -11.05 2.07 -8.48
CA THR A 5 -12.40 1.68 -8.95
C THR A 5 -13.46 2.00 -7.91
N ASN A 6 -13.26 1.57 -6.65
CA ASN A 6 -14.20 1.85 -5.56
C ASN A 6 -14.33 3.37 -5.28
N ASP A 7 -13.22 4.09 -5.31
CA ASP A 7 -13.21 5.54 -5.08
C ASP A 7 -13.97 6.30 -6.19
N ILE A 8 -13.90 5.84 -7.45
CA ILE A 8 -14.63 6.44 -8.57
C ILE A 8 -16.11 6.06 -8.54
N GLU A 9 -16.44 4.76 -8.44
CA GLU A 9 -17.80 4.26 -8.64
C GLU A 9 -18.69 4.37 -7.40
N GLU A 10 -18.16 4.02 -6.22
CA GLU A 10 -18.96 3.91 -5.00
C GLU A 10 -18.88 5.16 -4.12
N ARG A 11 -17.68 5.72 -3.96
CA ARG A 11 -17.42 6.77 -2.97
C ARG A 11 -17.42 8.18 -3.56
N MET A 12 -17.24 8.30 -4.87
CA MET A 12 -17.02 9.57 -5.57
C MET A 12 -15.87 10.40 -4.94
N GLN A 13 -14.83 9.71 -4.45
CA GLN A 13 -13.64 10.29 -3.82
C GLN A 13 -12.50 10.42 -4.82
N TYR A 14 -12.72 11.23 -5.86
CA TYR A 14 -11.78 11.39 -6.98
C TYR A 14 -10.38 11.83 -6.57
N ASN A 15 -10.27 12.68 -5.55
CA ASN A 15 -8.99 13.12 -5.00
C ASN A 15 -8.19 11.95 -4.40
N THR A 16 -8.86 10.99 -3.74
CA THR A 16 -8.21 9.79 -3.20
C THR A 16 -7.78 8.86 -4.32
N ALA A 17 -8.62 8.68 -5.35
CA ALA A 17 -8.28 7.90 -6.54
C ALA A 17 -6.99 8.44 -7.21
N ILE A 18 -6.90 9.75 -7.42
CA ILE A 18 -5.72 10.42 -7.96
C ILE A 18 -4.50 10.21 -7.05
N ALA A 19 -4.66 10.38 -5.73
CA ALA A 19 -3.57 10.16 -4.78
C ALA A 19 -3.03 8.72 -4.82
N ARG A 20 -3.89 7.71 -4.99
CA ARG A 20 -3.46 6.30 -5.14
C ARG A 20 -2.68 6.06 -6.42
N MET A 21 -3.05 6.71 -7.52
CA MET A 21 -2.29 6.64 -8.76
C MET A 21 -0.92 7.33 -8.62
N MET A 22 -0.86 8.47 -7.91
CA MET A 22 0.41 9.13 -7.59
C MET A 22 1.32 8.25 -6.72
N GLU A 23 0.77 7.58 -5.70
CA GLU A 23 1.53 6.62 -4.88
C GLU A 23 2.12 5.50 -5.73
N LEU A 24 1.35 4.94 -6.67
CA LEU A 24 1.83 3.91 -7.60
C LEU A 24 2.99 4.42 -8.46
N VAL A 25 2.83 5.59 -9.09
CA VAL A 25 3.89 6.19 -9.92
C VAL A 25 5.13 6.52 -9.09
N ASN A 26 4.96 7.00 -7.85
CA ASN A 26 6.08 7.24 -6.94
C ASN A 26 6.82 5.95 -6.58
N ALA A 27 6.12 4.82 -6.42
CA ALA A 27 6.74 3.53 -6.19
C ALA A 27 7.57 3.06 -7.40
N LEU A 28 7.11 3.33 -8.64
CA LEU A 28 7.88 3.06 -9.85
C LEU A 28 9.21 3.82 -9.88
N TYR A 29 9.22 5.09 -9.47
CA TYR A 29 10.45 5.88 -9.42
C TYR A 29 11.48 5.33 -8.43
N GLN A 30 11.07 4.47 -7.51
CA GLN A 30 11.96 3.80 -6.54
C GLN A 30 12.42 2.41 -7.01
N LEU A 31 11.91 1.91 -8.15
CA LEU A 31 12.28 0.60 -8.66
C LEU A 31 13.74 0.64 -9.15
N PRO A 32 14.62 -0.27 -8.70
CA PRO A 32 15.99 -0.32 -9.17
C PRO A 32 16.06 -0.58 -10.68
N GLU A 33 16.89 0.20 -11.38
CA GLU A 33 17.04 0.08 -12.84
C GLU A 33 17.46 -1.33 -13.27
N ALA A 34 18.26 -2.01 -12.44
CA ALA A 34 18.69 -3.38 -12.65
C ALA A 34 17.51 -4.36 -12.70
N ASP A 35 16.49 -4.17 -11.88
CA ASP A 35 15.30 -5.02 -11.83
C ASP A 35 14.35 -4.68 -13.00
N ALA A 36 14.17 -3.38 -13.25
CA ALA A 36 13.34 -2.84 -14.33
C ALA A 36 13.81 -3.28 -15.73
N SER A 37 15.12 -3.39 -15.93
CA SER A 37 15.74 -3.69 -17.23
C SER A 37 15.78 -5.19 -17.57
N THR A 38 15.34 -6.06 -16.65
CA THR A 38 15.22 -7.50 -16.94
C THR A 38 14.05 -7.77 -17.89
N PRO A 39 14.05 -8.90 -18.64
CA PRO A 39 12.91 -9.26 -19.48
C PRO A 39 11.58 -9.37 -18.72
N ASP A 40 11.62 -9.81 -17.46
CA ASP A 40 10.42 -9.91 -16.64
C ASP A 40 10.03 -8.57 -16.00
N GLY A 41 11.01 -7.76 -15.57
CA GLY A 41 10.78 -6.39 -15.12
C GLY A 41 10.11 -5.53 -16.20
N ALA A 42 10.57 -5.65 -17.46
CA ALA A 42 9.97 -4.96 -18.59
C ALA A 42 8.50 -5.37 -18.83
N LYS A 43 8.15 -6.66 -18.67
CA LYS A 43 6.76 -7.13 -18.75
C LYS A 43 5.90 -6.56 -17.63
N VAL A 44 6.42 -6.55 -16.40
CA VAL A 44 5.72 -5.98 -15.24
C VAL A 44 5.45 -4.49 -15.43
N LEU A 45 6.44 -3.75 -15.94
CA LEU A 45 6.26 -2.32 -16.26
C LEU A 45 5.21 -2.11 -17.35
N ALA A 46 5.22 -2.92 -18.41
CA ALA A 46 4.21 -2.85 -19.45
C ALA A 46 2.79 -3.09 -18.89
N GLU A 47 2.59 -4.16 -18.12
CA GLU A 47 1.30 -4.46 -17.48
C GLU A 47 0.84 -3.33 -16.52
N LEU A 48 1.79 -2.71 -15.82
CA LEU A 48 1.50 -1.61 -14.92
C LEU A 48 1.06 -0.36 -15.67
N PHE A 49 1.74 0.00 -16.78
CA PHE A 49 1.31 1.12 -17.61
C PHE A 49 -0.04 0.86 -18.29
N ASP A 50 -0.27 -0.36 -18.75
CA ASP A 50 -1.55 -0.81 -19.30
C ASP A 50 -2.68 -0.77 -18.27
N SER A 51 -2.35 -0.74 -16.97
CA SER A 51 -3.32 -0.57 -15.89
C SER A 51 -3.50 0.89 -15.46
N VAL A 52 -2.42 1.67 -15.36
CA VAL A 52 -2.48 3.04 -14.81
C VAL A 52 -3.07 4.05 -15.80
N ILE A 53 -2.77 3.90 -17.10
CA ILE A 53 -3.22 4.84 -18.13
C ILE A 53 -4.76 4.82 -18.29
N PRO A 54 -5.43 3.66 -18.39
CA PRO A 54 -6.89 3.63 -18.38
C PRO A 54 -7.50 4.27 -17.12
N MET A 55 -6.89 4.08 -15.94
CA MET A 55 -7.37 4.71 -14.70
C MET A 55 -7.22 6.24 -14.70
N LEU A 56 -6.28 6.80 -15.47
CA LEU A 56 -6.11 8.24 -15.65
C LEU A 56 -7.12 8.84 -16.64
N SER A 57 -7.64 8.05 -17.58
CA SER A 57 -8.51 8.50 -18.67
C SER A 57 -9.72 9.33 -18.20
N PRO A 58 -10.45 8.98 -17.12
CA PRO A 58 -11.57 9.79 -16.63
C PRO A 58 -11.18 11.21 -16.16
N PHE A 59 -9.90 11.45 -15.86
CA PHE A 59 -9.39 12.71 -15.32
C PHE A 59 -8.62 13.54 -16.34
N VAL A 60 -7.81 12.88 -17.17
CA VAL A 60 -6.90 13.52 -18.13
C VAL A 60 -6.94 12.79 -19.50
N PRO A 61 -8.10 12.72 -20.16
CA PRO A 61 -8.33 11.82 -21.29
C PRO A 61 -7.36 12.05 -22.46
N HIS A 62 -7.08 13.30 -22.81
CA HIS A 62 -6.19 13.63 -23.92
C HIS A 62 -4.74 13.17 -23.68
N VAL A 63 -4.25 13.30 -22.44
CA VAL A 63 -2.90 12.86 -22.06
C VAL A 63 -2.84 11.35 -21.99
N ALA A 64 -3.88 10.72 -21.44
CA ALA A 64 -3.98 9.27 -21.35
C ALA A 64 -4.00 8.62 -22.76
N GLU A 65 -4.74 9.18 -23.71
CA GLU A 65 -4.75 8.71 -25.11
C GLU A 65 -3.38 8.84 -25.78
N GLU A 66 -2.70 9.97 -25.62
CA GLU A 66 -1.35 10.14 -26.19
C GLU A 66 -0.37 9.12 -25.59
N MET A 67 -0.41 8.92 -24.27
CA MET A 67 0.41 7.92 -23.59
C MET A 67 0.09 6.50 -24.06
N TRP A 68 -1.19 6.18 -24.26
CA TRP A 68 -1.64 4.89 -24.76
C TRP A 68 -1.09 4.60 -26.16
N ALA A 69 -1.17 5.59 -27.06
CA ALA A 69 -0.57 5.49 -28.40
C ALA A 69 0.96 5.37 -28.36
N MET A 70 1.63 6.08 -27.45
CA MET A 70 3.09 5.99 -27.27
C MET A 70 3.56 4.59 -26.84
N LEU A 71 2.72 3.82 -26.13
CA LEU A 71 2.99 2.41 -25.81
C LEU A 71 2.83 1.46 -27.01
N GLY A 72 2.37 1.97 -28.15
CA GLY A 72 2.20 1.20 -29.38
C GLY A 72 0.82 0.57 -29.54
N HIS A 73 -0.13 0.91 -28.66
CA HIS A 73 -1.52 0.51 -28.83
C HIS A 73 -2.14 1.21 -30.04
N LYS A 74 -2.94 0.47 -30.80
CA LYS A 74 -3.54 0.95 -32.06
C LYS A 74 -5.01 1.36 -31.93
N GLU A 75 -5.66 0.87 -30.89
CA GLU A 75 -7.05 1.14 -30.59
C GLU A 75 -7.15 2.36 -29.68
N LEU A 76 -8.29 3.04 -29.73
CA LEU A 76 -8.52 4.19 -28.84
C LEU A 76 -8.64 3.70 -27.40
N LEU A 77 -8.06 4.45 -26.46
CA LEU A 77 -8.15 4.13 -25.03
C LEU A 77 -9.59 4.11 -24.54
N VAL A 78 -10.48 4.92 -25.14
CA VAL A 78 -11.91 4.92 -24.77
C VAL A 78 -12.62 3.59 -25.01
N ASP A 79 -12.14 2.80 -25.98
CA ASP A 79 -12.69 1.48 -26.30
C ASP A 79 -12.05 0.37 -25.46
N HIS A 80 -10.96 0.67 -24.74
CA HIS A 80 -10.27 -0.28 -23.88
C HIS A 80 -11.07 -0.53 -22.58
N PRO A 81 -11.21 -1.80 -22.15
CA PRO A 81 -11.91 -2.12 -20.92
C PRO A 81 -11.23 -1.52 -19.69
N TRP A 82 -12.00 -1.26 -18.65
CA TRP A 82 -11.45 -0.87 -17.36
C TRP A 82 -10.53 -1.99 -16.81
N PRO A 83 -9.34 -1.66 -16.27
CA PRO A 83 -8.37 -2.67 -15.84
C PRO A 83 -8.92 -3.51 -14.69
N SER A 84 -8.58 -4.80 -14.72
CA SER A 84 -8.93 -5.75 -13.66
C SER A 84 -7.80 -5.89 -12.64
N TYR A 85 -8.05 -6.61 -11.55
CA TYR A 85 -7.02 -6.90 -10.55
C TYR A 85 -7.16 -8.32 -10.00
N SER A 86 -6.03 -8.89 -9.58
CA SER A 86 -5.99 -10.19 -8.91
C SER A 86 -6.00 -10.00 -7.38
N GLU A 87 -6.98 -10.62 -6.70
CA GLU A 87 -7.00 -10.64 -5.23
C GLU A 87 -5.83 -11.44 -4.65
N ALA A 88 -5.29 -12.42 -5.37
CA ALA A 88 -4.12 -13.16 -4.91
C ALA A 88 -2.87 -12.27 -4.87
N LEU A 89 -2.71 -11.38 -5.85
CA LEU A 89 -1.58 -10.44 -5.93
C LEU A 89 -1.80 -9.17 -5.08
N SER A 90 -3.02 -8.96 -4.56
CA SER A 90 -3.32 -7.81 -3.69
C SER A 90 -2.99 -8.08 -2.21
N MET A 91 -2.73 -9.34 -1.86
CA MET A 91 -2.31 -9.72 -0.52
C MET A 91 -0.89 -9.21 -0.28
N ARG A 92 -0.72 -8.43 0.79
CA ARG A 92 0.62 -8.07 1.25
C ARG A 92 1.22 -9.27 1.95
N GLU A 93 2.48 -9.60 1.69
CA GLU A 93 3.19 -10.65 2.44
C GLU A 93 3.63 -10.15 3.81
N GLU A 94 3.77 -8.83 3.94
CA GLU A 94 4.22 -8.15 5.14
C GLU A 94 3.41 -6.88 5.38
N MET A 95 3.24 -6.53 6.63
CA MET A 95 2.57 -5.31 7.04
C MET A 95 3.26 -4.65 8.22
N GLU A 96 3.21 -3.33 8.26
CA GLU A 96 3.79 -2.56 9.37
C GLU A 96 2.75 -2.41 10.49
N ILE A 97 3.13 -2.82 11.71
CA ILE A 97 2.36 -2.58 12.93
C ILE A 97 3.06 -1.53 13.78
N VAL A 98 2.28 -0.61 14.32
CA VAL A 98 2.82 0.49 15.15
C VAL A 98 2.75 0.11 16.62
N PHE A 99 3.85 0.33 17.35
CA PHE A 99 3.90 0.16 18.79
C PHE A 99 3.77 1.51 19.50
N GLN A 100 2.86 1.56 20.46
CA GLN A 100 2.52 2.77 21.21
C GLN A 100 2.69 2.55 22.72
N VAL A 101 3.04 3.63 23.42
CA VAL A 101 3.00 3.68 24.88
C VAL A 101 2.17 4.89 25.31
N ASN A 102 1.10 4.65 26.09
CA ASN A 102 0.11 5.66 26.46
C ASN A 102 -0.40 6.48 25.25
N GLY A 103 -0.64 5.79 24.12
CA GLY A 103 -1.17 6.39 22.89
C GLY A 103 -0.16 7.15 22.02
N LYS A 104 1.13 7.23 22.41
CA LYS A 104 2.19 7.85 21.60
C LYS A 104 2.98 6.79 20.83
N ASN A 105 3.16 6.98 19.52
CA ASN A 105 3.97 6.09 18.67
C ASN A 105 5.43 6.08 19.14
N ARG A 106 5.98 4.89 19.39
CA ARG A 106 7.35 4.71 19.88
C ARG A 106 8.21 3.92 18.91
N SER A 107 7.67 2.85 18.35
CA SER A 107 8.37 1.95 17.44
C SER A 107 7.40 1.39 16.41
N LYS A 108 7.92 0.64 15.43
CA LYS A 108 7.17 -0.05 14.40
C LYS A 108 7.87 -1.35 14.04
N ALA A 109 7.11 -2.38 13.72
CA ALA A 109 7.63 -3.68 13.31
C ALA A 109 6.95 -4.13 12.03
N VAL A 110 7.69 -4.83 11.18
CA VAL A 110 7.15 -5.49 9.99
C VAL A 110 6.81 -6.93 10.37
N VAL A 111 5.58 -7.35 10.09
CA VAL A 111 5.03 -8.65 10.49
C VAL A 111 4.20 -9.27 9.38
N ALA A 112 3.99 -10.58 9.45
CA ALA A 112 3.04 -11.27 8.57
C ALA A 112 1.60 -10.74 8.81
N PRO A 113 0.76 -10.61 7.77
CA PRO A 113 -0.63 -10.12 7.89
C PRO A 113 -1.52 -10.96 8.79
N ASP A 114 -1.22 -12.25 8.93
CA ASP A 114 -1.96 -13.23 9.72
C ASP A 114 -1.40 -13.42 11.13
N ILE A 115 -0.45 -12.57 11.55
CA ILE A 115 0.17 -12.63 12.87
C ILE A 115 -0.89 -12.65 13.97
N LYS A 116 -0.72 -13.57 14.93
CA LYS A 116 -1.67 -13.72 16.02
C LYS A 116 -1.53 -12.58 17.02
N LYS A 117 -2.64 -12.26 17.69
CA LYS A 117 -2.70 -11.20 18.71
C LYS A 117 -1.63 -11.38 19.79
N GLU A 118 -1.44 -12.61 20.23
CA GLU A 118 -0.48 -12.98 21.28
C GLU A 118 0.97 -12.78 20.81
N GLU A 119 1.25 -12.98 19.53
CA GLU A 119 2.57 -12.76 18.94
C GLU A 119 2.85 -11.28 18.75
N MET A 120 1.85 -10.49 18.33
CA MET A 120 1.96 -9.03 18.28
C MET A 120 2.29 -8.43 19.65
N GLU A 121 1.63 -8.92 20.70
CA GLU A 121 1.89 -8.49 22.08
C GLU A 121 3.32 -8.83 22.53
N LYS A 122 3.78 -10.05 22.24
CA LYS A 122 5.16 -10.46 22.54
C LYS A 122 6.19 -9.60 21.79
N LEU A 123 5.96 -9.31 20.51
CA LEU A 123 6.85 -8.46 19.72
C LEU A 123 6.92 -7.04 20.30
N ALA A 124 5.77 -6.46 20.67
CA ALA A 124 5.73 -5.12 21.25
C ALA A 124 6.45 -5.05 22.60
N LEU A 125 6.28 -6.06 23.47
CA LEU A 125 6.94 -6.13 24.78
C LEU A 125 8.43 -6.47 24.68
N GLY A 126 8.85 -7.15 23.61
CA GLY A 126 10.25 -7.46 23.33
C GLY A 126 11.03 -6.36 22.59
N ASP A 127 10.34 -5.30 22.15
CA ASP A 127 10.96 -4.17 21.44
C ASP A 127 11.79 -3.32 22.42
N GLN A 128 13.07 -3.14 22.09
CA GLN A 128 14.02 -2.40 22.95
C GLN A 128 13.58 -0.96 23.20
N ARG A 129 13.01 -0.30 22.19
CA ARG A 129 12.56 1.07 22.29
C ARG A 129 11.32 1.17 23.17
N ILE A 130 10.43 0.18 23.13
CA ILE A 130 9.30 0.09 24.07
C ILE A 130 9.78 -0.15 25.50
N ALA A 131 10.81 -0.99 25.70
CA ALA A 131 11.39 -1.23 27.02
C ALA A 131 11.83 0.07 27.69
N GLU A 132 12.51 0.98 26.98
CA GLU A 132 12.91 2.30 27.48
C GLU A 132 11.72 3.15 27.99
N PHE A 133 10.55 3.03 27.38
CA PHE A 133 9.35 3.79 27.78
C PHE A 133 8.53 3.11 28.88
N THR A 134 8.78 1.83 29.14
CA THR A 134 8.05 0.99 30.10
C THR A 134 8.90 0.64 31.34
N GLU A 135 10.21 0.88 31.30
CA GLU A 135 11.12 0.66 32.42
C GLU A 135 10.68 1.41 33.68
N GLY A 136 10.67 0.69 34.82
CA GLY A 136 10.25 1.21 36.12
C GLY A 136 8.75 1.51 36.26
N LYS A 137 7.93 1.21 35.24
CA LYS A 137 6.48 1.46 35.24
C LYS A 137 5.68 0.17 35.30
N GLN A 138 4.47 0.25 35.82
CA GLN A 138 3.56 -0.89 35.84
C GLN A 138 2.73 -0.92 34.55
N VAL A 139 2.79 -2.03 33.81
CA VAL A 139 1.88 -2.26 32.68
C VAL A 139 0.48 -2.51 33.22
N VAL A 140 -0.45 -1.62 32.90
CA VAL A 140 -1.86 -1.69 33.34
C VAL A 140 -2.70 -2.48 32.34
N LYS A 141 -2.42 -2.30 31.04
CA LYS A 141 -3.19 -2.92 29.96
C LYS A 141 -2.39 -2.93 28.67
N VAL A 142 -2.52 -4.01 27.89
CA VAL A 142 -2.07 -4.06 26.50
C VAL A 142 -3.30 -4.12 25.59
N ILE A 143 -3.36 -3.23 24.61
CA ILE A 143 -4.44 -3.14 23.62
C ILE A 143 -3.85 -3.49 22.27
N VAL A 144 -4.24 -4.65 21.74
CA VAL A 144 -3.85 -5.09 20.40
C VAL A 144 -5.02 -4.89 19.45
N VAL A 145 -4.76 -4.14 18.37
CA VAL A 145 -5.67 -4.03 17.22
C VAL A 145 -5.04 -4.85 16.09
N PRO A 146 -5.60 -6.02 15.76
CA PRO A 146 -5.05 -6.90 14.73
C PRO A 146 -4.81 -6.14 13.42
N GLY A 147 -3.62 -6.31 12.85
CA GLY A 147 -3.24 -5.67 11.61
C GLY A 147 -3.16 -4.14 11.65
N LYS A 148 -3.02 -3.51 12.83
CA LYS A 148 -2.79 -2.06 12.94
C LYS A 148 -1.75 -1.66 13.97
N LEU A 149 -1.97 -1.97 15.25
CA LEU A 149 -1.14 -1.44 16.33
C LEU A 149 -1.21 -2.26 17.61
N VAL A 150 -0.20 -2.08 18.46
CA VAL A 150 -0.19 -2.50 19.87
C VAL A 150 0.05 -1.27 20.73
N ASN A 151 -0.85 -0.99 21.67
CA ASN A 151 -0.71 0.11 22.62
C ASN A 151 -0.57 -0.43 24.05
N ILE A 152 0.54 -0.08 24.68
CA ILE A 152 0.87 -0.48 26.05
C ILE A 152 0.55 0.70 26.97
N VAL A 153 -0.38 0.48 27.89
CA VAL A 153 -0.78 1.46 28.89
C VAL A 153 0.03 1.22 30.16
N VAL A 154 0.82 2.22 30.55
CA VAL A 154 1.69 2.16 31.74
C VAL A 154 1.35 3.25 32.74
N LYS A 155 1.54 2.93 34.03
CA LYS A 155 1.45 3.86 35.16
C LYS A 155 2.79 3.99 35.88
#